data_AF-A0A962JME2-F1
#
_entry.id   AF-A0A962JME2-F1
#
_cell.length_a   1.000
_cell.length_b   1.000
_cell.length_c   1.000
_cell.angle_alpha   90.00
_cell.angle_beta   90.00
_cell.angle_gamma   90.00
#
_symmetry.space_group_name_H-M   'P 1'
#
loop_
_entity.id
_entity.type
_entity.pdbx_description
1 polymer ?
#
loop_
_entity_poly.entity_id
_entity_poly.type
_entity_poly.pdbx_seq_one_letter_code
_entity_poly.pdbx_strand_id
1 'polypeptide(L)'
;MIKGLAITPPVLGRISIGKVVEKNGKRLPEKDDQFTITTQVQNRDGWLLHPVDEQLRQASPNAKLRTIPVRMLFNDPDLNLRAEYSLFDRQTGRPVCVGNGETCRRFTNQGIQTLPCPSPDACELAKTGLCKP
;
A
#
# COMPACT_ATOMS: atom_id res chain seq x y z
N MET A 1 -0.17 9.31 7.40
CA MET A 1 0.92 8.70 6.61
C MET A 1 2.17 9.53 6.84
N ILE A 2 3.27 8.92 7.29
CA ILE A 2 4.54 9.62 7.53
C ILE A 2 5.05 10.20 6.20
N LYS A 3 5.34 11.50 6.18
CA LYS A 3 5.85 12.22 5.01
C LYS A 3 7.13 11.53 4.54
N GLY A 4 7.18 11.18 3.25
CA GLY A 4 8.33 10.53 2.64
C GLY A 4 8.47 9.03 2.92
N LEU A 5 7.60 8.44 3.75
CA LEU A 5 7.58 6.99 3.93
C LEU A 5 6.88 6.33 2.72
N ALA A 6 7.59 5.42 2.07
CA ALA A 6 7.00 4.54 1.07
C ALA A 6 6.76 3.17 1.71
N ILE A 7 5.49 2.79 1.89
CA ILE A 7 5.14 1.41 2.23
C ILE A 7 5.25 0.61 0.94
N THR A 8 6.21 -0.30 0.85
CA THR A 8 6.29 -1.29 -0.23
C THR A 8 5.60 -2.57 0.24
N PRO A 9 4.29 -2.75 -0.02
CA PRO A 9 3.63 -4.00 0.31
C PRO A 9 4.31 -5.15 -0.44
N PRO A 10 4.36 -6.36 0.14
CA PRO A 10 4.85 -7.52 -0.58
C PRO A 10 4.00 -7.70 -1.84
N VAL A 11 4.66 -7.68 -2.99
CA VAL A 11 4.00 -7.97 -4.26
C VAL A 11 3.66 -9.45 -4.25
N LEU A 12 2.41 -9.82 -4.51
CA LEU A 12 1.98 -11.23 -4.60
C LEU A 12 1.82 -11.70 -6.04
N GLY A 13 1.63 -10.76 -6.95
CA GLY A 13 1.46 -11.03 -8.36
C GLY A 13 1.42 -9.75 -9.16
N ARG A 14 1.19 -9.90 -10.46
CA ARG A 14 1.16 -8.84 -11.45
C ARG A 14 -0.16 -8.90 -12.20
N ILE A 15 -0.84 -7.77 -12.27
CA ILE A 15 -1.98 -7.56 -13.16
C ILE A 15 -1.44 -6.91 -14.44
N SER A 16 -1.82 -7.44 -15.59
CA SER A 16 -1.46 -6.85 -16.89
C SER A 16 -2.63 -6.86 -17.86
N ILE A 17 -2.58 -5.95 -18.82
CA ILE A 17 -3.46 -5.89 -19.98
C ILE A 17 -2.59 -5.78 -21.23
N GLY A 18 -2.84 -6.63 -22.21
CA GLY A 18 -1.94 -6.82 -23.35
C GLY A 18 -0.84 -7.85 -23.08
N LYS A 19 -0.26 -8.37 -24.16
CA LYS A 19 0.82 -9.37 -24.12
C LYS A 19 1.86 -9.06 -25.18
N VAL A 20 2.99 -9.74 -25.11
CA VAL A 20 4.03 -9.69 -26.16
C VAL A 20 3.90 -10.97 -26.98
N VAL A 21 3.80 -10.81 -28.30
CA VAL A 21 3.75 -11.92 -29.27
C VAL A 21 4.97 -11.88 -30.17
N GLU A 22 5.43 -13.03 -30.63
CA GLU A 22 6.49 -13.12 -31.62
C GLU A 22 5.86 -13.26 -33.02
N LYS A 23 6.17 -12.32 -33.91
CA LYS A 23 5.76 -12.34 -35.32
C LYS A 23 7.00 -12.10 -36.18
N ASN A 24 7.31 -13.03 -37.08
CA ASN A 24 8.48 -12.97 -37.98
C ASN A 24 9.82 -12.76 -37.22
N GLY A 25 10.03 -13.48 -36.12
CA GLY A 25 11.25 -13.36 -35.30
C GLY A 25 11.39 -12.04 -34.52
N LYS A 26 10.34 -11.22 -34.46
CA LYS A 26 10.31 -9.96 -33.71
C LYS A 26 9.24 -10.03 -32.61
N ARG A 27 9.60 -9.57 -31.42
CA ARG A 27 8.69 -9.44 -30.28
C ARG A 27 7.92 -8.12 -30.40
N LEU A 28 6.60 -8.21 -30.57
CA LEU A 28 5.71 -7.08 -30.75
C LEU A 28 4.65 -7.05 -29.64
N PRO A 29 4.27 -5.86 -29.13
CA PRO A 29 3.15 -5.74 -28.22
C PRO A 29 1.84 -6.01 -28.95
N GLU A 30 0.96 -6.77 -28.32
CA GLU A 30 -0.39 -7.06 -28.78
C GLU A 30 -1.40 -6.55 -27.75
N LYS A 31 -2.40 -5.82 -28.23
CA LYS A 31 -3.50 -5.33 -27.39
C LYS A 31 -4.36 -6.52 -26.98
N ASP A 32 -4.76 -6.54 -25.71
CA ASP A 32 -5.70 -7.51 -25.17
C ASP A 32 -6.87 -6.75 -24.52
N ASP A 33 -8.07 -7.32 -24.55
CA ASP A 33 -9.30 -6.68 -24.06
C ASP A 33 -9.72 -7.15 -22.66
N GLN A 34 -8.79 -7.81 -21.96
CA GLN A 34 -8.98 -8.39 -20.64
C GLN A 34 -7.70 -8.27 -19.80
N PHE A 35 -7.86 -8.35 -18.49
CA PHE A 35 -6.76 -8.49 -17.55
C PHE A 35 -6.23 -9.93 -17.53
N THR A 36 -4.96 -10.06 -17.19
CA THR A 36 -4.31 -11.33 -16.82
C THR A 36 -3.56 -11.13 -15.52
N ILE A 37 -3.83 -11.99 -14.54
CA ILE A 37 -3.16 -12.02 -13.24
C ILE A 37 -2.11 -13.13 -13.27
N THR A 38 -0.87 -12.73 -13.00
CA THR A 38 0.29 -13.62 -13.03
C THR A 38 1.00 -13.57 -11.68
N THR A 39 1.72 -14.64 -11.35
CA THR A 39 2.69 -14.59 -10.26
C THR A 39 3.85 -13.66 -10.65
N GLN A 40 4.80 -13.48 -9.74
CA GLN A 40 6.04 -12.77 -10.05
C GLN A 40 7.08 -13.63 -10.78
N VAL A 41 6.75 -14.89 -11.11
CA VAL A 41 7.69 -15.83 -11.74
C VAL A 41 7.46 -15.82 -13.25
N GLN A 42 8.55 -15.62 -14.00
CA GLN A 42 8.58 -15.73 -15.45
C GLN A 42 9.42 -16.93 -15.88
N ASN A 43 8.80 -17.85 -16.59
CA ASN A 43 9.43 -19.01 -17.22
C ASN A 43 9.79 -18.70 -18.68
N ARG A 44 10.43 -19.65 -19.37
CA ARG A 44 10.77 -19.54 -20.80
C ARG A 44 9.54 -19.26 -21.67
N ASP A 45 8.42 -19.90 -21.34
CA ASP A 45 7.16 -19.79 -22.08
C ASP A 45 6.31 -18.58 -21.68
N GLY A 46 6.75 -17.81 -20.68
CA GLY A 46 6.07 -16.59 -20.24
C GLY A 46 5.83 -16.51 -18.73
N TRP A 47 4.96 -15.58 -18.35
CA TRP A 47 4.58 -15.38 -16.95
C TRP A 47 3.70 -16.52 -16.45
N LEU A 48 4.02 -17.06 -15.28
CA LEU A 48 3.22 -18.11 -14.66
C LEU A 48 1.91 -17.49 -14.14
N LEU A 49 0.77 -18.08 -14.52
CA LEU A 49 -0.56 -17.61 -14.08
C LEU A 49 -0.72 -17.72 -12.57
N HIS A 50 -1.34 -16.70 -11.97
CA HIS A 50 -1.69 -16.74 -10.55
C HIS A 50 -2.99 -17.55 -10.37
N PRO A 51 -3.15 -18.38 -9.32
CA PRO A 51 -4.38 -19.18 -9.12
C PRO A 51 -5.67 -18.36 -9.09
N VAL A 52 -5.59 -17.11 -8.62
CA VAL A 52 -6.71 -16.16 -8.59
C VAL A 52 -7.17 -15.73 -9.99
N ASP A 53 -6.31 -15.77 -11.02
CA ASP A 53 -6.71 -15.48 -12.40
C ASP A 53 -7.83 -16.43 -12.85
N GLU A 54 -7.62 -17.72 -12.66
CA GLU A 54 -8.61 -18.75 -13.01
C GLU A 54 -9.90 -18.60 -12.18
N GLN A 55 -9.77 -18.40 -10.87
CA GLN A 55 -10.93 -18.20 -9.98
C GLN A 55 -11.79 -17.01 -10.40
N LEU A 56 -11.18 -15.87 -10.73
CA LEU A 56 -11.92 -14.68 -11.14
C LEU A 56 -12.52 -14.83 -12.55
N ARG A 57 -11.87 -15.57 -13.45
CA ARG A 57 -12.43 -15.87 -14.78
C ARG A 57 -13.66 -16.74 -14.70
N GLN A 58 -13.62 -17.78 -13.85
CA GLN A 58 -14.79 -18.65 -13.63
C GLN A 58 -15.99 -17.86 -13.09
N ALA A 59 -15.75 -16.82 -12.29
CA ALA A 59 -16.78 -15.92 -11.78
C ALA A 59 -17.20 -14.81 -12.78
N SER A 60 -16.49 -14.65 -13.90
CA SER A 60 -16.75 -13.58 -14.87
C SER A 60 -17.67 -14.03 -16.02
N PRO A 61 -18.63 -13.20 -16.46
CA PRO A 61 -19.41 -13.47 -17.66
C PRO A 61 -18.47 -13.63 -18.87
N ASN A 62 -18.59 -14.74 -19.60
CA ASN A 62 -17.77 -15.09 -20.78
C ASN A 62 -16.29 -15.40 -20.51
N ALA A 63 -15.90 -15.72 -19.27
CA ALA A 63 -14.52 -16.07 -18.88
C ALA A 63 -13.45 -14.97 -19.17
N LYS A 64 -13.88 -13.75 -19.52
CA LYS A 64 -13.02 -12.60 -19.73
C LYS A 64 -12.93 -11.77 -18.46
N LEU A 65 -11.72 -11.67 -17.91
CA LEU A 65 -11.48 -10.89 -16.70
C LEU A 65 -11.43 -9.39 -17.04
N ARG A 66 -12.54 -8.67 -16.85
CA ARG A 66 -12.63 -7.20 -17.09
C ARG A 66 -12.71 -6.37 -15.82
N THR A 67 -12.92 -7.02 -14.67
CA THR A 67 -13.05 -6.36 -13.37
C THR A 67 -12.30 -7.19 -12.34
N ILE A 68 -11.51 -6.53 -11.50
CA ILE A 68 -10.82 -7.18 -10.38
C ILE A 68 -11.42 -6.63 -9.09
N PRO A 69 -12.08 -7.47 -8.27
CA PRO A 69 -12.63 -7.00 -7.01
C PRO A 69 -11.51 -6.64 -6.05
N VAL A 70 -11.53 -5.41 -5.54
CA VAL A 70 -10.61 -4.94 -4.49
C VAL A 70 -11.40 -4.81 -3.20
N ARG A 71 -10.95 -5.51 -2.15
CA ARG A 71 -11.54 -5.41 -0.82
C ARG A 71 -10.59 -4.64 0.10
N MET A 72 -11.08 -3.51 0.59
CA MET A 72 -10.43 -2.73 1.65
C MET A 72 -11.11 -3.06 2.98
N LEU A 73 -10.39 -2.96 4.10
CA LEU A 73 -10.96 -3.19 5.44
C LEU A 73 -11.91 -2.05 5.85
N PHE A 74 -11.55 -0.83 5.46
CA PHE A 74 -12.30 0.38 5.76
C PHE A 74 -12.71 1.10 4.48
N ASN A 75 -13.76 1.91 4.56
CA ASN A 75 -14.28 2.71 3.46
C ASN A 75 -13.47 3.99 3.17
N ASP A 76 -12.44 4.28 3.97
CA ASP A 76 -11.53 5.41 3.77
C ASP A 76 -10.10 4.90 3.47
N PRO A 77 -9.46 5.30 2.36
CA PRO A 77 -8.06 4.98 2.08
C PRO A 77 -7.12 5.32 3.24
N ASP A 78 -7.37 6.44 3.93
CA ASP A 78 -6.58 6.88 5.08
C ASP A 78 -6.74 5.96 6.29
N LEU A 79 -7.79 5.14 6.35
CA LEU A 79 -7.98 4.08 7.37
C LEU A 79 -7.23 2.78 7.05
N ASN A 80 -6.90 2.53 5.78
CA ASN A 80 -6.30 1.26 5.34
C ASN A 80 -4.77 1.30 5.30
N LEU A 81 -4.17 2.47 5.02
CA LEU A 81 -2.71 2.63 4.83
C LEU A 81 -2.14 3.66 5.80
N ARG A 82 -2.24 3.35 7.10
CA ARG A 82 -1.79 4.25 8.18
C ARG A 82 -0.34 3.98 8.56
N ALA A 83 0.42 5.07 8.62
CA ALA A 83 1.71 5.16 9.28
C ALA A 83 1.78 6.55 9.93
N GLU A 84 2.09 6.62 11.20
CA GLU A 84 2.13 7.85 11.98
C GLU A 84 3.06 7.71 13.18
N TYR A 85 3.83 8.75 13.45
CA TYR A 85 4.62 8.79 14.67
C TYR A 85 3.70 9.02 15.86
N SER A 86 3.61 8.04 16.74
CA SER A 86 2.74 8.09 17.91
C SER A 86 3.54 8.03 19.20
N LEU A 87 3.26 8.97 20.09
CA LEU A 87 3.74 8.98 21.47
C LEU A 87 2.55 8.73 22.40
N PHE A 88 2.68 7.72 23.25
CA PHE A 88 1.68 7.37 24.24
C PHE A 88 2.18 7.65 25.66
N ASP A 89 1.26 8.08 26.51
CA ASP A 89 1.48 8.06 27.95
C ASP A 89 1.46 6.60 28.44
N ARG A 90 2.54 6.17 29.10
CA ARG A 90 2.71 4.79 29.57
C ARG A 90 1.76 4.41 30.70
N GLN A 91 1.27 5.38 31.48
CA GLN A 91 0.37 5.10 32.60
C GLN A 91 -1.07 4.93 32.11
N THR A 92 -1.51 5.81 31.20
CA THR A 92 -2.90 5.85 30.74
C THR A 92 -3.14 5.13 29.41
N GLY A 93 -2.07 4.84 28.66
CA GLY A 93 -2.13 4.29 27.30
C GLY A 93 -2.68 5.27 26.25
N ARG A 94 -2.90 6.55 26.62
CA ARG A 94 -3.51 7.53 25.73
C ARG A 94 -2.46 8.19 24.82
N PRO A 95 -2.81 8.49 23.56
CA PRO A 95 -1.91 9.21 22.66
C PRO A 95 -1.73 10.66 23.15
N VAL A 96 -0.49 11.03 23.43
CA VAL A 96 -0.08 12.39 23.81
C VAL A 96 0.24 13.21 22.57
N CYS A 97 0.82 12.59 21.55
CA CYS A 97 1.19 13.24 20.31
C CYS A 97 1.11 12.25 19.14
N VAL A 98 0.49 12.67 18.03
CA VAL A 98 0.43 11.89 16.79
C VAL A 98 0.87 12.79 15.64
N GLY A 99 1.88 12.36 14.87
CA GLY A 99 2.50 13.17 13.84
C GLY A 99 2.87 12.41 12.58
N ASN A 100 3.21 13.17 11.53
CA ASN A 100 3.57 12.63 10.23
C ASN A 100 5.01 12.96 9.81
N GLY A 101 5.84 13.51 10.69
CA GLY A 101 7.21 13.94 10.32
C GLY A 101 7.27 15.34 9.70
N GLU A 102 6.16 16.06 9.64
CA GLU A 102 6.13 17.52 9.39
C GLU A 102 5.30 18.26 10.43
N THR A 103 4.10 17.76 10.69
CA THR A 103 3.19 18.29 11.72
C THR A 103 2.69 17.18 12.63
N CYS A 104 2.28 17.56 13.84
CA CYS A 104 1.64 16.68 14.79
C CYS A 104 0.49 17.35 15.51
N ARG A 105 -0.48 16.54 15.93
CA ARG A 105 -1.49 16.92 16.92
C ARG A 105 -1.01 16.48 18.29
N ARG A 106 -0.83 17.44 19.19
CA ARG A 106 -0.27 17.22 20.53
C ARG A 106 -1.21 17.71 21.60
N PHE A 107 -1.40 16.90 22.64
CA PHE A 107 -2.02 17.35 23.89
C PHE A 107 -1.06 18.24 24.68
N THR A 108 -1.49 19.45 24.96
CA THR A 108 -0.80 20.42 25.80
C THR A 108 -1.73 20.86 26.94
N ASN A 109 -1.20 21.61 27.91
CA ASN A 109 -2.02 22.19 28.99
C ASN A 109 -3.11 23.14 28.48
N GLN A 110 -2.98 23.65 27.24
CA GLN A 110 -3.95 24.53 26.58
C GLN A 110 -4.88 23.76 25.63
N GLY A 111 -4.87 22.43 25.68
CA GLY A 111 -5.64 21.56 24.78
C GLY A 111 -4.81 21.00 23.63
N ILE A 112 -5.52 20.50 22.60
CA ILE A 112 -4.88 19.90 21.42
C ILE A 112 -4.40 21.00 20.48
N GLN A 113 -3.11 20.99 20.14
CA GLN A 113 -2.51 21.94 19.20
C GLN A 113 -1.84 21.22 18.02
N THR A 114 -1.84 21.88 16.88
CA THR A 114 -1.05 21.48 15.71
C THR A 114 0.33 22.12 15.81
N LEU A 115 1.37 21.31 15.90
CA LEU A 115 2.76 21.75 16.07
C LEU A 115 3.68 21.13 15.00
N PRO A 116 4.87 21.70 14.76
CA PRO A 116 5.89 21.05 13.93
C PRO A 116 6.33 19.69 14.51
N CYS A 117 6.58 18.73 13.63
CA CYS A 117 7.03 17.37 13.97
C CYS A 117 8.31 17.04 13.17
N PRO A 118 9.51 17.36 13.67
CA PRO A 118 10.76 17.18 12.92
C PRO A 118 11.25 15.72 12.87
N SER A 119 10.35 14.73 12.84
CA SER A 119 10.61 13.29 13.09
C SER A 119 11.03 12.97 14.55
N PRO A 120 10.95 11.70 15.00
CA PRO A 120 11.33 11.32 16.37
C PRO A 120 12.77 11.69 16.75
N ASP A 121 13.72 11.58 15.83
CA ASP A 121 15.15 11.77 16.12
C ASP A 121 15.50 13.22 16.49
N ALA A 122 14.79 14.19 15.91
CA ALA A 122 14.99 15.62 16.16
C ALA A 122 13.88 16.25 17.02
N CYS A 123 12.95 15.46 17.55
CA CYS A 123 11.87 15.95 18.40
C CYS A 123 12.24 15.87 19.88
N GLU A 124 12.29 17.02 20.57
CA GLU A 124 12.56 17.12 22.01
C GLU A 124 11.66 16.19 22.86
N LEU A 125 10.38 16.09 22.50
CA LEU A 125 9.42 15.24 23.19
C LEU A 125 9.70 13.74 22.98
N ALA A 126 10.36 13.39 21.89
CA ALA A 126 10.69 12.02 21.51
C ALA A 126 12.10 11.60 21.95
N LYS A 127 12.93 12.47 22.54
CA LYS A 127 14.31 12.18 22.99
C LYS A 127 14.44 10.96 23.89
N THR A 128 13.38 10.59 24.59
CA THR A 128 13.31 9.38 25.44
C THR A 128 13.04 8.10 24.64
N GLY A 129 12.99 8.15 23.31
CA GLY A 129 12.73 7.02 22.42
C GLY A 129 11.28 6.51 22.46
N LEU A 130 10.36 7.31 22.99
CA LEU A 130 8.98 6.90 23.24
C LEU A 130 8.03 7.15 22.06
N CYS A 131 8.41 8.04 21.15
CA CYS A 131 7.64 8.30 19.93
C CYS A 131 8.08 7.28 18.87
N LYS A 132 7.19 6.34 18.54
CA LYS A 132 7.46 5.26 17.59
C LYS A 132 6.73 5.52 16.27
N PRO A 133 7.30 5.12 15.11
CA PRO A 133 6.56 5.05 13.85
C PRO A 133 5.42 4.03 13.87
#